data_AF-A0A9Q2CZT2-F1
#
_entry.id   AF-A0A9Q2CZT2-F1
#
_cell.length_a   1.000
_cell.length_b   1.000
_cell.length_c   1.000
_cell.angle_alpha   90.00
_cell.angle_beta   90.00
_cell.angle_gamma   90.00
#
_symmetry.space_group_name_H-M   'P 1'
#
loop_
_entity.id
_entity.type
_entity.pdbx_description
1 polymer ?
#
loop_
_entity_poly.entity_id
_entity_poly.type
_entity_poly.pdbx_seq_one_letter_code
_entity_poly.pdbx_strand_id
1 'polypeptide(L)' 'MLLTVLIILLLINILPALYFGKKYLNLKNNESGDKEFERLSDSMMNADKLIIPLSIIIVIILYFIHN' A
#
# COMPACT_ATOMS: atom_id res chain seq x y z
N MET A 1 -22.67 -0.73 2.92
CA MET A 1 -22.06 -1.12 1.64
C MET A 1 -21.02 -0.10 1.16
N LEU A 2 -21.36 1.18 0.95
CA LEU A 2 -20.38 2.24 0.68
C LEU A 2 -19.30 2.35 1.79
N LEU A 3 -19.72 2.32 3.05
CA LEU A 3 -18.83 2.23 4.22
C LEU A 3 -17.88 1.03 4.16
N THR A 4 -18.38 -0.14 3.72
CA THR A 4 -17.58 -1.36 3.59
C THR A 4 -16.51 -1.20 2.50
N VAL A 5 -16.86 -0.62 1.35
CA VAL A 5 -15.91 -0.31 0.27
C VAL A 5 -14.83 0.66 0.76
N LEU A 6 -15.24 1.71 1.46
CA LEU A 6 -14.32 2.70 2.03
C LEU A 6 -13.33 2.05 3.01
N ILE A 7 -13.81 1.17 3.89
CA ILE A 7 -12.97 0.43 4.85
C ILE A 7 -11.97 -0.48 4.11
N ILE A 8 -12.42 -1.22 3.08
CA ILE A 8 -11.54 -2.09 2.31
C ILE A 8 -10.43 -1.29 1.61
N LEU A 9 -10.79 -0.19 0.97
CA LEU A 9 -9.83 0.70 0.31
C LEU A 9 -8.85 1.32 1.30
N LEU A 10 -9.34 1.76 2.47
CA LEU A 10 -8.48 2.27 3.55
C LEU A 10 -7.49 1.21 4.03
N LEU A 11 -7.95 0.00 4.32
CA LEU A 11 -7.09 -1.08 4.81
C LEU A 11 -6.01 -1.45 3.80
N ILE A 12 -6.37 -1.60 2.52
CA ILE A 12 -5.43 -1.92 1.44
C ILE A 12 -4.29 -0.90 1.33
N ASN A 13 -4.54 0.37 1.63
CA ASN A 13 -3.53 1.43 1.55
C ASN A 13 -2.77 1.64 2.89
N ILE A 14 -3.46 1.52 4.03
CA ILE A 14 -2.87 1.73 5.36
C ILE A 14 -1.87 0.62 5.72
N LEU A 15 -2.19 -0.64 5.41
CA LEU A 15 -1.32 -1.79 5.71
C LEU A 15 0.10 -1.63 5.10
N PRO A 16 0.24 -1.38 3.78
CA PRO A 16 1.53 -1.10 3.16
C PRO A 16 2.19 0.15 3.75
N ALA A 17 1.44 1.23 3.94
CA ALA A 17 1.99 2.49 4.46
C ALA A 17 2.61 2.31 5.85
N LEU A 18 1.96 1.55 6.74
CA LEU A 18 2.51 1.21 8.06
C LEU A 18 3.74 0.32 7.96
N TYR A 19 3.72 -0.68 7.08
CA TYR A 19 4.85 -1.59 6.86
C TYR A 19 6.10 -0.84 6.37
N PHE A 20 5.96 -0.07 5.29
CA PHE A 20 7.05 0.70 4.69
C PHE A 20 7.48 1.86 5.59
N GLY A 21 6.53 2.52 6.27
CA GLY A 21 6.83 3.56 7.24
C GLY A 21 7.68 3.06 8.41
N LYS A 22 7.35 1.90 8.97
CA LYS A 22 8.17 1.27 10.02
C LYS A 22 9.56 0.93 9.52
N LYS A 23 9.68 0.40 8.30
CA LYS A 23 10.97 0.05 7.69
C LYS A 23 11.82 1.30 7.41
N TYR A 24 11.20 2.39 6.94
CA TYR A 24 11.84 3.69 6.78
C TYR A 24 12.38 4.23 8.10
N LEU A 25 11.57 4.21 9.17
CA LEU A 25 12.00 4.66 10.50
C LEU A 25 13.18 3.84 11.02
N ASN A 26 13.17 2.52 10.77
CA ASN A 26 14.29 1.66 11.15
C ASN A 26 15.58 2.02 10.40
N LEU A 27 15.51 2.26 9.08
CA LEU A 27 16.68 2.68 8.30
C LEU A 27 17.22 4.03 8.78
N LYS A 28 16.32 4.97 9.07
CA LYS A 28 16.67 6.29 9.61
C LYS A 28 17.36 6.19 10.97
N ASN A 29 16.84 5.37 11.87
CA ASN A 29 17.40 5.20 13.22
C ASN A 29 18.75 4.47 13.21
N ASN A 30 19.02 3.65 12.21
CA ASN A 30 20.28 2.92 12.04
C ASN A 30 21.31 3.67 11.18
N GLU A 31 21.08 4.96 10.87
CA GLU A 31 21.94 5.77 9.98
C GLU A 31 22.30 5.04 8.67
N SER A 32 21.33 4.31 8.11
CA SER A 32 21.55 3.50 6.91
C SER A 32 21.88 4.37 5.70
N GLY A 33 22.72 3.87 4.80
CA GLY A 33 23.10 4.60 3.59
C GLY A 33 21.99 4.68 2.54
N ASP A 34 22.14 5.62 1.61
CA ASP A 34 21.15 5.95 0.57
C ASP A 34 20.67 4.73 -0.24
N LYS A 35 21.55 3.76 -0.50
CA LYS A 35 21.21 2.53 -1.23
C LYS A 35 20.12 1.70 -0.55
N GLU A 36 20.04 1.72 0.78
CA GLU A 36 18.99 0.99 1.51
C GLU A 36 17.64 1.70 1.42
N PHE A 37 17.65 3.03 1.37
CA PHE A 37 16.44 3.81 1.10
C PHE A 37 15.96 3.64 -0.34
N GLU A 38 16.87 3.56 -1.32
CA GLU A 38 16.53 3.28 -2.71
C GLU A 38 15.88 1.89 -2.85
N ARG A 39 16.47 0.86 -2.23
CA ARG A 39 15.87 -0.48 -2.15
C ARG A 39 14.50 -0.49 -1.48
N LEU A 40 14.31 0.31 -0.44
CA LEU A 40 13.01 0.46 0.22
C LEU A 40 11.98 1.08 -0.73
N SER A 41 12.37 2.15 -1.43
CA SER A 41 11.53 2.83 -2.42
C SER A 41 11.15 1.90 -3.57
N ASP A 42 12.11 1.14 -4.11
CA ASP A 42 11.85 0.15 -5.17
C ASP A 42 10.88 -0.94 -4.69
N SER A 43 11.06 -1.42 -3.46
CA SER A 43 10.15 -2.39 -2.86
C SER A 43 8.73 -1.82 -2.68
N MET A 44 8.60 -0.55 -2.30
CA MET A 44 7.31 0.13 -2.19
C MET A 44 6.66 0.27 -3.57
N MET A 45 7.42 0.73 -4.56
CA MET A 45 6.92 0.87 -5.93
C MET A 45 6.50 -0.48 -6.53
N ASN A 46 7.20 -1.57 -6.21
CA ASN A 46 6.80 -2.91 -6.64
C ASN A 46 5.51 -3.40 -5.95
N ALA A 47 5.30 -3.05 -4.69
CA ALA A 47 4.04 -3.33 -4.00
C ALA A 47 2.89 -2.51 -4.59
N ASP A 48 3.10 -1.22 -4.86
CA ASP A 48 2.09 -0.32 -5.44
C ASP A 48 1.68 -0.75 -6.85
N LYS A 49 2.61 -1.28 -7.65
CA LYS A 49 2.31 -1.92 -8.94
C LYS A 49 1.26 -3.04 -8.85
N LEU A 50 1.12 -3.69 -7.70
CA LEU A 50 0.10 -4.72 -7.46
C LEU A 50 -1.14 -4.15 -6.76
N ILE A 51 -0.93 -3.29 -5.76
CA ILE A 51 -2.01 -2.70 -4.96
C ILE A 51 -2.94 -1.83 -5.81
N ILE A 52 -2.38 -1.00 -6.70
CA ILE A 52 -3.17 -0.07 -7.52
C ILE A 52 -4.13 -0.85 -8.46
N PRO A 53 -3.67 -1.80 -9.30
CA PRO A 53 -4.58 -2.61 -10.12
C PRO A 53 -5.58 -3.39 -9.29
N LEU A 54 -5.15 -3.97 -8.16
CA LEU A 54 -6.04 -4.73 -7.29
C LEU A 54 -7.18 -3.85 -6.73
N SER A 55 -6.86 -2.61 -6.34
CA SER A 55 -7.85 -1.66 -5.84
C SER A 55 -8.91 -1.32 -6.88
N ILE A 56 -8.50 -1.15 -8.15
CA ILE A 56 -9.42 -0.89 -9.28
C ILE A 56 -10.34 -2.11 -9.50
N ILE A 57 -9.78 -3.32 -9.53
CA ILE A 57 -10.55 -4.56 -9.70
C ILE A 57 -11.59 -4.71 -8.59
N ILE A 58 -11.20 -4.46 -7.33
CA ILE A 58 -12.11 -4.53 -6.19
C ILE A 58 -13.26 -3.54 -6.33
N VAL A 59 -12.99 -2.30 -6.73
CA VAL A 59 -14.04 -1.29 -6.96
C VAL A 59 -15.00 -1.74 -8.06
N ILE A 60 -14.48 -2.29 -9.17
CA ILE A 60 -15.31 -2.81 -10.27
C ILE A 60 -16.20 -3.97 -9.80
N ILE A 61 -15.64 -4.93 -9.08
CA ILE A 61 -16.41 -6.07 -8.55
C ILE A 61 -17.52 -5.58 -7.61
N LEU A 62 -17.19 -4.66 -6.70
CA LEU A 62 -18.16 -4.10 -5.75
C LEU A 62 -19.27 -3.29 -6.46
N TYR A 63 -18.95 -2.62 -7.56
CA TYR A 63 -19.95 -1.95 -8.39
C TYR A 63 -20.96 -2.96 -8.97
N PHE A 64 -20.49 -4.07 -9.54
CA PHE A 64 -21.37 -5.11 -10.10
C PHE A 64 -22.13 -5.93 -9.06
N ILE A 65 -21.60 -6.11 -7.85
CA ILE A 65 -22.35 -6.78 -6.77
C ILE A 65 -23.51 -5.92 -6.29
N HIS A 66 -23.38 -4.60 -6.39
CA HIS A 66 -24.39 -3.66 -5.91
C HIS A 66 -25.53 -3.42 -6.88
N ASN A 67 -25.23 -3.42 -8.19
CA ASN A 67 -26.12 -3.02 -9.27
C ASN A 67 -26.68 -4.23 -10.01
#